data_AF-A0A923Q9M1-F1
#
_entry.id   AF-A0A923Q9M1-F1
#
_cell.length_a   1.000
_cell.length_b   1.000
_cell.length_c   1.000
_cell.angle_alpha   90.00
_cell.angle_beta   90.00
_cell.angle_gamma   90.00
#
_symmetry.space_group_name_H-M   'P 1'
#
loop_
_entity.id
_entity.type
_entity.pdbx_description
1 polymer ?
#
loop_
_entity_poly.entity_id
_entity_poly.type
_entity_poly.pdbx_seq_one_letter_code
_entity_poly.pdbx_strand_id
1 'polypeptide(L)'
;MNAHISLSTVTLLSARRVGLRTGQDNTVDVLVRVQAPDAPVGHTAVRPPQAIALVIDRSGSMEGRPLAEARRCAEYVVGKLRPTDAVSLVQFDNRIQRL
;
A
#
# COMPACT_ATOMS: atom_id res chain seq x y z
N MET A 1 26.59 -17.65 11.47
CA MET A 1 25.96 -18.47 10.40
C MET A 1 24.95 -17.59 9.70
N ASN A 2 25.31 -17.06 8.53
CA ASN A 2 24.43 -16.20 7.74
C ASN A 2 23.43 -17.10 7.02
N ALA A 3 22.21 -17.20 7.56
CA ALA A 3 21.13 -17.81 6.82
C ALA A 3 20.87 -16.95 5.58
N HIS A 4 21.07 -17.52 4.40
CA HIS A 4 20.72 -16.87 3.14
C HIS A 4 19.25 -16.48 3.19
N ILE A 5 18.97 -15.18 3.13
CA ILE A 5 17.60 -14.67 3.02
C ILE A 5 17.08 -15.10 1.65
N SER A 6 16.12 -16.03 1.62
CA SER A 6 15.40 -16.31 0.38
C SER A 6 14.46 -15.13 0.10
N LEU A 7 14.89 -14.24 -0.79
CA LEU A 7 14.11 -13.09 -1.28
C LEU A 7 13.15 -13.48 -2.41
N SER A 8 12.89 -14.77 -2.61
CA SER A 8 12.05 -15.24 -3.70
C SER A 8 10.58 -14.93 -3.42
N THR A 9 10.10 -13.81 -3.94
CA THR A 9 8.67 -13.56 -4.11
C THR A 9 8.06 -14.70 -4.91
N VAL A 10 7.01 -15.33 -4.39
CA VAL A 10 6.32 -16.42 -5.08
C VAL A 10 5.14 -15.82 -5.85
N THR A 11 5.08 -16.06 -7.15
CA THR A 11 3.92 -15.73 -7.98
C THR A 11 3.11 -17.00 -8.21
N LEU A 12 1.91 -17.06 -7.63
CA LEU A 12 0.98 -18.17 -7.80
C LEU A 12 -0.07 -17.78 -8.85
N LEU A 13 -0.31 -18.68 -9.81
CA LEU A 13 -1.31 -18.52 -10.84
C LEU A 13 -2.39 -19.58 -10.65
N SER A 14 -3.63 -19.14 -10.50
CA SER A 14 -4.78 -20.05 -10.37
C SER A 14 -5.81 -19.72 -11.45
N ALA A 15 -6.04 -20.66 -12.36
CA ALA A 15 -7.07 -20.49 -13.38
C ALA A 15 -8.46 -20.47 -12.74
N ARG A 16 -9.32 -19.54 -13.16
CA ARG A 16 -10.73 -19.47 -12.72
C ARG A 16 -11.51 -20.71 -13.12
N ARG A 17 -11.11 -21.37 -14.21
CA ARG A 17 -11.67 -22.65 -14.71
C ARG A 17 -10.54 -23.60 -15.07
N VAL A 18 -10.70 -24.88 -14.78
CA VAL A 18 -9.66 -25.91 -14.91
C VAL A 18 -9.64 -26.63 -16.27
N GLY A 19 -10.39 -26.15 -17.26
CA GLY A 19 -10.54 -26.82 -18.56
C GLY A 19 -10.27 -25.91 -19.74
N LEU A 20 -9.66 -26.48 -20.78
CA LEU A 20 -9.43 -25.85 -22.10
C LEU A 20 -10.15 -26.66 -23.18
N ARG A 21 -10.60 -25.96 -24.23
CA ARG A 21 -11.17 -26.59 -25.42
C ARG A 21 -10.06 -26.92 -26.42
N THR A 22 -9.93 -28.21 -26.76
CA THR A 22 -8.97 -28.66 -27.77
C THR A 22 -9.33 -28.11 -29.15
N GLY A 23 -8.33 -27.62 -29.89
CA GLY A 23 -8.50 -27.15 -31.27
C GLY A 23 -9.24 -25.82 -31.41
N GLN A 24 -9.46 -25.09 -30.31
CA GLN A 24 -10.05 -23.75 -30.30
C GLN A 24 -9.14 -22.78 -29.55
N ASP A 25 -9.28 -21.49 -29.88
CA ASP A 25 -8.68 -20.43 -29.08
C ASP A 25 -9.37 -20.38 -27.71
N ASN A 26 -8.56 -20.27 -26.65
CA ASN A 26 -9.04 -20.22 -25.28
C ASN A 26 -8.63 -18.91 -24.64
N THR A 27 -9.61 -18.20 -24.08
CA THR A 27 -9.36 -17.11 -23.13
C THR A 27 -9.43 -17.67 -21.72
N VAL A 28 -8.35 -17.52 -20.95
CA VAL A 28 -8.25 -18.04 -19.58
C VAL A 28 -8.13 -16.88 -18.60
N ASP A 29 -9.11 -16.74 -17.72
CA ASP A 29 -9.02 -15.82 -16.59
C ASP A 29 -8.16 -16.47 -15.49
N VAL A 30 -7.14 -15.76 -15.02
CA VAL A 30 -6.21 -16.26 -14.00
C VAL A 30 -6.14 -15.28 -12.83
N LEU A 31 -6.23 -15.81 -11.61
CA LEU A 31 -5.87 -15.08 -10.40
C LEU A 31 -4.34 -15.13 -10.26
N VAL A 32 -3.72 -13.96 -10.31
CA VAL A 32 -2.29 -13.78 -10.01
C VAL A 32 -2.15 -13.36 -8.55
N ARG A 33 -1.43 -14.16 -7.75
CA ARG A 33 -1.08 -13.82 -6.37
C ARG A 33 0.42 -13.65 -6.26
N VAL A 34 0.84 -12.44 -5.88
CA VAL A 34 2.24 -12.12 -5.56
C VAL A 34 2.38 -12.20 -4.03
N GLN A 35 3.12 -13.19 -3.56
CA GLN A 35 3.31 -13.46 -2.13
C GLN A 35 4.76 -13.17 -1.72
N ALA A 36 4.92 -12.23 -0.79
CA ALA A 36 6.20 -12.00 -0.14
C ALA A 36 6.59 -13.23 0.74
N PRO A 37 7.89 -13.54 0.88
CA PRO A 37 8.33 -14.60 1.76
C PRO A 37 8.00 -14.29 3.23
N ASP A 38 7.85 -15.33 4.04
CA ASP A 38 7.71 -15.17 5.48
C ASP A 38 8.95 -14.50 6.08
N ALA A 39 8.74 -13.64 7.08
CA ALA A 39 9.85 -13.03 7.81
C ALA A 39 10.64 -14.14 8.55
N PRO A 40 11.98 -14.20 8.44
CA PRO A 40 12.75 -15.23 9.12
C PRO A 40 12.57 -15.14 10.65
N VAL A 41 12.56 -16.30 11.32
CA VAL A 41 12.45 -16.35 12.79
C VAL A 41 13.60 -15.55 13.42
N GLY A 42 13.25 -14.70 14.38
CA GLY A 42 14.22 -13.83 15.05
C GLY A 42 14.75 -12.65 14.21
N HIS A 43 14.30 -12.48 12.97
CA HIS A 43 14.69 -11.36 12.11
C HIS A 43 13.48 -10.48 11.79
N THR A 44 13.34 -9.37 12.52
CA THR A 44 12.44 -8.30 12.11
C THR A 44 13.11 -7.52 10.99
N ALA A 45 12.64 -7.70 9.74
CA ALA A 45 13.12 -6.90 8.62
C ALA A 45 13.00 -5.40 8.97
N VAL A 46 14.12 -4.67 8.87
CA VAL A 46 14.10 -3.23 9.11
C VAL A 46 13.37 -2.61 7.93
N ARG A 47 12.14 -2.15 8.17
CA ARG A 47 11.37 -1.40 7.16
C ARG A 47 12.21 -0.21 6.67
N PRO A 48 12.38 -0.04 5.34
CA PRO A 48 13.06 1.12 4.80
C PRO A 48 12.33 2.43 5.18
N PRO A 49 13.04 3.58 5.14
CA PRO A 49 12.42 4.90 5.20
C PRO A 49 11.24 5.00 4.23
N GLN A 50 10.10 5.46 4.72
CA GLN A 50 8.92 5.68 3.89
C GLN A 50 8.74 7.19 3.61
N ALA A 51 8.25 7.51 2.42
CA ALA A 51 7.82 8.86 2.06
C ALA A 51 6.30 8.84 1.83
N ILE A 52 5.54 9.50 2.71
CA ILE A 52 4.07 9.50 2.66
C ILE A 52 3.57 10.92 2.36
N ALA A 53 2.63 11.03 1.43
CA ALA A 53 1.90 12.27 1.17
C ALA A 53 0.47 12.17 1.70
N LEU A 54 0.12 13.06 2.63
CA LEU A 54 -1.25 13.26 3.10
C LEU A 54 -1.87 14.36 2.25
N VAL A 55 -2.92 14.03 1.50
CA VAL A 55 -3.64 14.97 0.64
C VAL A 55 -5.07 15.11 1.17
N ILE A 56 -5.37 16.25 1.78
CA ILE A 56 -6.63 16.51 2.50
C ILE A 56 -7.52 17.45 1.67
N ASP A 57 -8.74 17.01 1.39
CA ASP A 57 -9.77 17.83 0.77
C ASP A 57 -10.30 18.86 1.78
N ARG A 58 -10.42 20.12 1.34
CA ARG A 58 -11.02 21.22 2.11
C ARG A 58 -12.21 21.87 1.40
N SER A 59 -12.84 21.14 0.46
CA SER A 59 -14.10 21.54 -0.18
C SER A 59 -15.19 21.80 0.86
N GLY A 60 -16.23 22.56 0.49
CA GLY A 60 -17.33 22.89 1.41
C GLY A 60 -18.04 21.66 2.02
N SER A 61 -18.01 20.51 1.34
CA SER A 61 -18.56 19.24 1.88
C SER A 61 -17.77 18.68 3.08
N MET A 62 -16.51 19.09 3.21
CA MET A 62 -15.63 18.67 4.31
C MET A 62 -15.82 19.53 5.56
N GLU A 63 -16.58 20.61 5.48
CA GLU A 63 -16.79 21.52 6.62
C GLU A 63 -17.35 20.81 7.86
N GLY A 64 -16.84 21.21 9.02
CA GLY A 64 -17.23 20.64 10.31
C GLY A 64 -16.56 19.28 10.58
N ARG A 65 -17.39 18.26 10.85
CA ARG A 65 -16.91 16.97 11.35
C ARG A 65 -15.97 16.23 10.39
N PRO A 66 -16.19 16.17 9.06
CA PRO A 66 -15.32 15.42 8.16
C PRO A 66 -13.89 15.93 8.17
N LEU A 67 -13.68 17.25 8.10
CA LEU A 67 -12.35 17.85 8.15
C LEU A 67 -11.69 17.68 9.54
N ALA A 68 -12.48 17.78 10.61
CA ALA A 68 -11.97 17.52 11.97
C ALA A 68 -11.44 16.09 12.12
N GLU A 69 -12.16 15.10 11.61
CA GLU A 69 -11.71 13.69 11.62
C GLU A 69 -10.55 13.46 10.65
N ALA A 70 -10.54 14.10 9.47
CA ALA A 70 -9.40 14.01 8.54
C ALA A 70 -8.11 14.52 9.19
N ARG A 71 -8.18 15.62 9.93
CA ARG A 71 -7.06 16.14 10.73
C ARG A 71 -6.64 15.16 11.82
N ARG A 72 -7.58 14.61 12.58
CA ARG A 72 -7.30 13.62 13.64
C ARG A 72 -6.60 12.37 13.08
N CYS A 73 -7.05 11.89 11.92
CA CYS A 73 -6.41 10.79 11.20
C CYS A 73 -5.01 11.16 10.71
N ALA A 74 -4.82 12.38 10.18
CA ALA A 74 -3.51 12.87 9.76
C ALA A 74 -2.52 12.93 10.93
N GLU A 75 -2.96 13.46 12.08
CA GLU A 75 -2.17 13.49 13.33
C GLU A 75 -1.80 12.07 13.78
N TYR A 76 -2.74 11.12 13.69
CA TYR A 76 -2.46 9.71 13.99
C TYR A 76 -1.41 9.11 13.04
N VAL A 77 -1.51 9.34 11.73
CA VAL A 77 -0.53 8.84 10.74
C VAL A 77 0.85 9.42 11.03
N VAL A 78 0.95 10.74 11.21
CA VAL A 78 2.20 11.42 11.52
C VAL A 78 2.81 10.88 12.82
N GLY A 79 1.99 10.62 13.84
CA GLY A 79 2.43 10.02 15.10
C GLY A 79 2.93 8.57 15.00
N LYS A 80 2.72 7.87 13.88
CA LYS A 80 3.24 6.52 13.63
C LYS A 80 4.48 6.50 12.74
N LEU A 81 4.91 7.65 12.23
CA LEU A 81 6.13 7.76 11.44
C LEU A 81 7.36 7.55 12.32
N ARG A 82 8.38 6.92 11.75
CA ARG A 82 9.71 6.83 12.34
C ARG A 82 10.49 8.12 12.04
N PRO A 83 11.50 8.47 12.83
CA PRO A 83 12.36 9.63 12.55
C PRO A 83 13.05 9.60 11.18
N THR A 84 13.17 8.42 10.57
CA THR A 84 13.73 8.22 9.24
C THR A 84 12.72 8.43 8.11
N ASP A 85 11.42 8.53 8.41
CA ASP A 85 10.39 8.71 7.39
C ASP A 85 10.24 10.19 7.00
N ALA A 86 9.74 10.42 5.80
CA ALA A 86 9.38 11.75 5.30
C ALA A 86 7.86 11.84 5.14
N VAL A 87 7.31 13.01 5.49
CA VAL A 87 5.89 13.31 5.27
C VAL A 87 5.71 14.62 4.53
N SER A 88 4.72 14.63 3.63
CA SER A 88 4.22 15.81 2.94
C SER A 88 2.77 16.00 3.30
N LEU A 89 2.35 17.23 3.59
CA LEU A 89 0.94 17.57 3.73
C LEU A 89 0.52 18.49 2.57
N VAL A 90 -0.57 18.14 1.91
CA VAL A 90 -1.17 18.92 0.85
C VAL A 90 -2.63 19.10 1.20
N GLN A 91 -3.09 20.34 1.21
CA GLN A 91 -4.52 20.64 1.29
C GLN A 91 -5.01 21.08 -0.09
N PHE A 92 -6.19 20.65 -0.51
CA PHE A 92 -6.73 21.01 -1.83
C PHE A 92 -8.22 21.36 -1.80
N ASP A 93 -8.59 22.36 -2.59
CA ASP A 93 -9.95 22.74 -2.97
C ASP A 93 -9.89 23.29 -4.42
N ASN A 94 -10.44 24.47 -4.69
CA ASN A 94 -10.18 25.22 -5.92
C ASN A 94 -8.72 25.71 -6.06
N ARG A 95 -7.90 25.53 -5.03
CA ARG A 95 -6.47 25.81 -4.99
C ARG A 95 -5.73 24.66 -4.30
N ILE A 96 -4.53 24.36 -4.77
CA ILE A 96 -3.64 23.39 -4.14
C ILE A 96 -2.61 24.14 -3.30
N GLN A 97 -2.39 23.70 -2.05
CA GLN A 97 -1.36 24.24 -1.19
C GLN A 97 -0.62 23.10 -0.49
N ARG A 98 0.71 23.07 -0.66
CA ARG A 98 1.61 22.23 0.12
C ARG A 98 1.96 22.94 1.43
N LEU A 99 1.91 22.22 2.53
CA LEU A 99 2.26 22.66 3.87
C LEU A 99 3.59 22.04 4.31
#